data_AF-A0A974CP16-F1
#
_entry.id   AF-A0A974CP16-F1
#
_cell.length_a   1.000
_cell.length_b   1.000
_cell.length_c   1.000
_cell.angle_alpha   90.00
_cell.angle_beta   90.00
_cell.angle_gamma   90.00
#
_symmetry.space_group_name_H-M   'P 1'
#
loop_
_entity.id
_entity.type
_entity.pdbx_description
1 polymer ?
#
loop_
_entity_poly.entity_id
_entity_poly.type
_entity_poly.pdbx_seq_one_letter_code
_entity_poly.pdbx_strand_id
1 'polypeptide(L)'
;MPESETSTEHEKTLNLANKNVSLKRTLGLFDGICFLVGSIVGAGIFVSPTGVLEYAQLNVGVTLCIWAASGLLAMMSSLCYAELGSALPYAGGEYYHVKRGLGPLPAFIAIWTLILFIRPASNAARALTFAEYATQPFYSGCPAPELLKKIVALAVLWVLGIINTLSVKMTTWVQNVFTLLKMLALILIVICGLKELGGKTEVPGHLKNAFSAEAPNAVQIAESFFQGLYAYGGWNYLNYIAEEIKNPSRNIPLCTITAVSAVIAFYLLVNISYLTVLTPKEIVSSAAVSVTWADRVIPTVAWIIPVSVAISIFGALNGGMFMLGRLNYAGSKEGHLPALISMLHVNHLTPAPAIILSTIIASIFVIPSDLLSLTNYFGFSTWLLVGLTVTSLIVLRYREPDLPRPYKVFLPIAFGVVLVAAFLVLAPIIQSPKVQYFYALLFMLSSMIIYFPFVYFKLRIPYFDAITCYLQLLMEVAPTDIFEDAKRK
;
A
#
# COMPACT_ATOMS: atom_id res chain seq x y z
N MET A 1 -29.54 -29.20 -47.66
CA MET A 1 -28.77 -29.32 -46.41
C MET A 1 -27.52 -28.43 -46.44
N PRO A 2 -27.66 -27.10 -46.24
CA PRO A 2 -26.55 -26.29 -45.72
C PRO A 2 -26.95 -25.34 -44.56
N GLU A 3 -28.12 -25.51 -43.93
CA GLU A 3 -28.63 -24.59 -42.88
C GLU A 3 -28.15 -24.92 -41.45
N SER A 4 -27.44 -26.04 -41.23
CA SER A 4 -26.99 -26.44 -39.89
C SER A 4 -25.57 -25.96 -39.53
N GLU A 5 -24.73 -25.61 -40.52
CA GLU A 5 -23.35 -25.14 -40.28
C GLU A 5 -23.29 -23.61 -40.09
N THR A 6 -24.13 -22.85 -40.80
CA THR A 6 -24.23 -21.39 -40.67
C THR A 6 -24.83 -20.96 -39.32
N SER A 7 -25.74 -21.76 -38.76
CA SER A 7 -26.30 -21.51 -37.42
C SER A 7 -25.27 -21.74 -36.31
N THR A 8 -24.40 -22.75 -36.44
CA THR A 8 -23.34 -23.03 -35.45
C THR A 8 -22.18 -22.03 -35.52
N GLU A 9 -21.86 -21.49 -36.69
CA GLU A 9 -20.87 -20.42 -36.83
C GLU A 9 -21.40 -19.08 -36.31
N HIS A 10 -22.66 -18.74 -36.60
CA HIS A 10 -23.29 -17.52 -36.07
C HIS A 10 -23.44 -17.58 -34.54
N GLU A 11 -23.78 -18.74 -33.99
CA GLU A 11 -23.88 -18.98 -32.55
C GLU A 11 -22.50 -19.01 -31.85
N LYS A 12 -21.44 -19.49 -32.52
CA LYS A 12 -20.05 -19.33 -32.07
C LYS A 12 -19.58 -17.88 -32.10
N THR A 13 -19.99 -17.10 -33.11
CA THR A 13 -19.63 -15.69 -33.25
C THR A 13 -20.36 -14.83 -32.21
N LEU A 14 -21.63 -15.13 -31.92
CA LEU A 14 -22.40 -14.55 -30.81
C LEU A 14 -21.80 -14.92 -29.43
N ASN A 15 -21.29 -16.14 -29.26
CA ASN A 15 -20.59 -16.54 -28.04
C ASN A 15 -19.20 -15.89 -27.89
N LEU A 16 -18.56 -15.48 -28.99
CA LEU A 16 -17.34 -14.65 -28.94
C LEU A 16 -17.67 -13.19 -28.63
N ALA A 17 -18.76 -12.66 -29.17
CA ALA A 17 -19.25 -11.31 -28.90
C ALA A 17 -19.77 -11.12 -27.45
N ASN A 18 -20.22 -12.19 -26.79
CA ASN A 18 -20.72 -12.18 -25.41
C ASN A 18 -19.65 -12.50 -24.34
N LYS A 19 -18.36 -12.60 -24.70
CA LYS A 19 -17.29 -12.73 -23.69
C LYS A 19 -16.97 -11.36 -23.10
N ASN A 20 -17.79 -10.93 -22.14
CA ASN A 20 -17.57 -9.71 -21.37
C ASN A 20 -16.13 -9.66 -20.83
N VAL A 21 -15.30 -8.77 -21.40
CA VAL A 21 -13.95 -8.47 -20.97
C VAL A 21 -14.04 -7.74 -19.63
N SER A 22 -13.97 -8.52 -18.56
CA SER A 22 -14.07 -8.06 -17.17
C SER A 22 -12.96 -8.71 -16.32
N LEU A 23 -12.63 -8.08 -15.20
CA LEU A 23 -11.66 -8.63 -14.25
C LEU A 23 -12.17 -9.98 -13.73
N LYS A 24 -11.31 -11.01 -13.81
CA LYS A 24 -11.67 -12.37 -13.42
C LYS A 24 -11.41 -12.60 -11.93
N ARG A 25 -12.37 -13.23 -11.23
CA ARG A 25 -12.20 -13.69 -9.84
C ARG A 25 -11.26 -14.88 -9.74
N THR A 26 -9.97 -14.61 -9.65
CA THR A 26 -8.91 -15.64 -9.64
C THR A 26 -8.33 -15.88 -8.26
N LEU A 27 -8.34 -14.89 -7.37
CA LEU A 27 -7.61 -14.90 -6.11
C LEU A 27 -8.40 -15.61 -5.00
N GLY A 28 -7.83 -16.66 -4.42
CA GLY A 28 -8.40 -17.38 -3.29
C GLY A 28 -8.13 -16.70 -1.93
N LEU A 29 -8.56 -17.36 -0.85
CA LEU A 29 -8.31 -16.90 0.52
C LEU A 29 -6.80 -16.86 0.82
N PHE A 30 -6.07 -17.91 0.46
CA PHE A 30 -4.62 -17.99 0.67
C PHE A 30 -3.88 -16.88 -0.09
N ASP A 31 -4.22 -16.67 -1.37
CA ASP A 31 -3.65 -15.60 -2.18
C ASP A 31 -3.93 -14.23 -1.56
N GLY A 32 -5.15 -14.01 -1.05
CA GLY A 32 -5.51 -12.76 -0.38
C GLY A 32 -4.74 -12.52 0.92
N ILE A 33 -4.51 -13.57 1.73
CA ILE A 33 -3.68 -13.48 2.95
C ILE A 33 -2.23 -13.18 2.58
N CYS A 34 -1.64 -13.95 1.66
CA CYS A 34 -0.27 -13.74 1.21
C CYS A 34 -0.08 -12.36 0.57
N PHE A 35 -1.02 -11.92 -0.27
CA PHE A 35 -0.99 -10.60 -0.87
C PHE A 35 -1.02 -9.50 0.20
N LEU A 36 -1.91 -9.61 1.19
CA LEU A 36 -2.06 -8.59 2.23
C LEU A 36 -0.86 -8.58 3.19
N VAL A 37 -0.42 -9.74 3.69
CA VAL A 37 0.80 -9.87 4.49
C VAL A 37 2.01 -9.35 3.72
N GLY A 38 2.18 -9.76 2.47
CA GLY A 38 3.30 -9.34 1.63
C GLY A 38 3.28 -7.85 1.25
N SER A 39 2.13 -7.21 1.28
CA SER A 39 1.96 -5.78 1.02
C SER A 39 2.21 -4.91 2.25
N ILE A 40 1.86 -5.41 3.45
CA ILE A 40 2.14 -4.74 4.73
C ILE A 40 3.61 -4.94 5.11
N VAL A 41 4.08 -6.19 5.08
CA VAL A 41 5.47 -6.55 5.39
C VAL A 41 6.38 -6.16 4.24
N GLY A 42 7.08 -5.04 4.41
CA GLY A 42 8.01 -4.49 3.44
C GLY A 42 9.14 -3.73 4.11
N ALA A 43 9.49 -2.56 3.56
CA ALA A 43 10.55 -1.69 4.08
C ALA A 43 10.32 -1.24 5.54
N GLY A 44 9.07 -1.05 5.93
CA GLY A 44 8.69 -0.42 7.20
C GLY A 44 9.29 -1.07 8.44
N ILE A 45 9.22 -2.41 8.58
CA ILE A 45 9.76 -3.09 9.77
C ILE A 45 11.29 -3.03 9.88
N PHE A 46 11.98 -2.75 8.78
CA PHE A 46 13.45 -2.66 8.76
C PHE A 46 13.95 -1.23 8.99
N VAL A 47 13.12 -0.22 8.69
CA VAL A 47 13.47 1.21 8.82
C VAL A 47 12.85 1.83 10.08
N SER A 48 11.54 1.66 10.30
CA SER A 48 10.79 2.31 11.37
C SER A 48 11.27 2.04 12.80
N PRO A 49 11.91 0.89 13.16
CA PRO A 49 12.41 0.71 14.53
C PRO A 49 13.35 1.83 15.00
N THR A 50 14.16 2.39 14.09
CA THR A 50 15.05 3.53 14.39
C THR A 50 14.26 4.76 14.79
N GLY A 51 13.37 5.22 13.92
CA GLY A 51 12.56 6.42 14.14
C GLY A 51 11.60 6.29 15.32
N VAL A 52 10.92 5.14 15.50
CA VAL A 52 10.02 4.95 16.65
C VAL A 52 10.81 5.09 17.96
N LEU A 53 11.98 4.48 18.06
CA LEU A 53 12.81 4.48 19.27
C LEU A 53 13.48 5.83 19.52
N GLU A 54 13.92 6.52 18.46
CA GLU A 54 14.46 7.88 18.54
C GLU A 54 13.43 8.87 19.10
N TYR A 55 12.24 8.92 18.50
CA TYR A 55 11.17 9.80 18.99
C TYR A 55 10.63 9.35 20.35
N ALA A 56 10.70 8.06 20.69
CA ALA A 56 10.37 7.57 22.03
C ALA A 56 11.45 7.87 23.10
N GLN A 57 12.44 8.73 22.80
CA GLN A 57 13.52 9.11 23.73
C GLN A 57 14.31 7.90 24.24
N LEU A 58 14.55 6.91 23.36
CA LEU A 58 15.22 5.66 23.69
C LEU A 58 14.51 4.83 24.77
N ASN A 59 13.27 5.17 25.12
CA ASN A 59 12.46 4.44 26.08
C ASN A 59 11.89 3.18 25.43
N VAL A 60 12.44 2.03 25.85
CA VAL A 60 12.13 0.72 25.26
C VAL A 60 10.69 0.31 25.51
N GLY A 61 10.18 0.54 26.73
CA GLY A 61 8.81 0.23 27.10
C GLY A 61 7.80 1.02 26.27
N VAL A 62 8.02 2.33 26.15
CA VAL A 62 7.19 3.21 25.33
C VAL A 62 7.25 2.81 23.85
N THR A 63 8.44 2.46 23.34
CA THR A 63 8.62 1.97 21.95
C THR A 63 7.74 0.76 21.65
N LEU A 64 7.76 -0.26 22.51
CA LEU A 64 6.94 -1.46 22.33
C LEU A 64 5.43 -1.16 22.45
N CYS A 65 5.04 -0.26 23.36
CA CYS A 65 3.65 0.21 23.46
C CYS A 65 3.20 0.91 22.17
N ILE A 66 4.05 1.73 21.55
CA ILE A 66 3.73 2.43 20.30
C ILE A 66 3.58 1.44 19.15
N TRP A 67 4.43 0.41 19.06
CA TRP A 67 4.28 -0.66 18.06
C TRP A 67 2.96 -1.43 18.22
N ALA A 68 2.58 -1.75 19.46
CA ALA A 68 1.32 -2.43 19.76
C ALA A 68 0.11 -1.55 19.44
N ALA A 69 0.14 -0.27 19.86
CA ALA A 69 -0.93 0.68 19.64
C ALA A 69 -1.10 1.02 18.15
N SER A 70 0.01 1.19 17.41
CA SER A 70 0.00 1.38 15.95
C SER A 70 -0.62 0.17 15.24
N GLY A 71 -0.27 -1.04 15.69
CA GLY A 71 -0.85 -2.28 15.18
C GLY A 71 -2.34 -2.38 15.44
N LEU A 72 -2.79 -2.08 16.66
CA LEU A 72 -4.20 -2.08 17.02
C LEU A 72 -4.99 -1.05 16.20
N LEU A 73 -4.45 0.15 16.01
CA LEU A 73 -5.05 1.19 15.20
C LEU A 73 -5.14 0.79 13.71
N ALA A 74 -4.10 0.13 13.17
CA ALA A 74 -4.14 -0.45 11.84
C ALA A 74 -5.20 -1.54 11.72
N MET A 75 -5.34 -2.40 12.74
CA MET A 75 -6.40 -3.42 12.80
C MET A 75 -7.79 -2.77 12.81
N MET A 76 -8.05 -1.81 13.69
CA MET A 76 -9.32 -1.07 13.75
C MET A 76 -9.68 -0.43 12.41
N SER A 77 -8.72 0.23 11.76
CA SER A 77 -8.90 0.85 10.45
C SER A 77 -9.18 -0.20 9.36
N SER A 78 -8.45 -1.32 9.39
CA SER A 78 -8.62 -2.42 8.44
C SER A 78 -9.99 -3.10 8.56
N LEU A 79 -10.54 -3.22 9.78
CA LEU A 79 -11.88 -3.77 9.99
C LEU A 79 -12.97 -2.87 9.41
N CYS A 80 -12.84 -1.54 9.54
CA CYS A 80 -13.75 -0.60 8.87
C CYS A 80 -13.72 -0.79 7.35
N TYR A 81 -12.52 -0.98 6.78
CA TYR A 81 -12.38 -1.26 5.35
C TYR A 81 -12.90 -2.64 4.97
N ALA A 82 -12.76 -3.66 5.81
CA ALA A 82 -13.30 -4.99 5.55
C ALA A 82 -14.84 -4.97 5.45
N GLU A 83 -15.54 -4.15 6.24
CA GLU A 83 -16.99 -3.94 6.07
C GLU A 83 -17.30 -3.31 4.70
N LEU A 84 -16.60 -2.23 4.34
CA LEU A 84 -16.80 -1.56 3.06
C LEU A 84 -16.50 -2.47 1.86
N GLY A 85 -15.36 -3.16 1.86
CA GLY A 85 -14.96 -4.05 0.76
C GLY A 85 -15.79 -5.32 0.67
N SER A 86 -16.33 -5.84 1.78
CA SER A 86 -17.22 -7.01 1.77
C SER A 86 -18.65 -6.67 1.35
N ALA A 87 -19.13 -5.46 1.66
CA ALA A 87 -20.45 -4.97 1.25
C ALA A 87 -20.45 -4.41 -0.19
N LEU A 88 -19.35 -3.77 -0.59
CA LEU A 88 -19.18 -3.10 -1.88
C LEU A 88 -17.89 -3.59 -2.57
N PRO A 89 -17.85 -4.84 -3.08
CA PRO A 89 -16.64 -5.48 -3.61
C PRO A 89 -16.31 -5.01 -5.03
N TYR A 90 -16.14 -3.70 -5.21
CA TYR A 90 -15.79 -3.06 -6.47
C TYR A 90 -14.31 -2.65 -6.51
N ALA A 91 -13.73 -2.58 -7.70
CA ALA A 91 -12.37 -2.09 -7.88
C ALA A 91 -12.30 -0.58 -7.62
N GLY A 92 -11.20 -0.13 -7.03
CA GLY A 92 -10.95 1.30 -6.75
C GLY A 92 -10.83 1.67 -5.26
N GLY A 93 -11.13 0.76 -4.34
CA GLY A 93 -10.89 0.95 -2.90
C GLY A 93 -11.54 2.22 -2.34
N GLU A 94 -10.75 3.05 -1.65
CA GLU A 94 -11.16 4.32 -1.02
C GLU A 94 -11.97 5.21 -1.97
N TYR A 95 -11.58 5.30 -3.24
CA TYR A 95 -12.26 6.15 -4.22
C TYR A 95 -13.75 5.79 -4.34
N TYR A 96 -14.04 4.49 -4.49
CA TYR A 96 -15.41 4.03 -4.65
C TYR A 96 -16.23 4.24 -3.37
N HIS A 97 -15.65 3.94 -2.21
CA HIS A 97 -16.31 4.10 -0.91
C HIS A 97 -16.63 5.57 -0.61
N VAL A 98 -15.67 6.47 -0.86
CA VAL A 98 -15.86 7.93 -0.72
C VAL A 98 -16.89 8.44 -1.72
N LYS A 99 -16.88 7.95 -2.96
CA LYS A 99 -17.88 8.34 -3.97
C LYS A 99 -19.30 7.98 -3.53
N ARG A 100 -19.50 6.76 -3.03
CA ARG A 100 -20.81 6.26 -2.60
C ARG A 100 -21.30 6.96 -1.33
N GLY A 101 -20.42 7.21 -0.36
CA GLY A 101 -20.79 7.84 0.92
C GLY A 101 -20.87 9.36 0.89
N LEU A 102 -19.85 10.03 0.33
CA LEU A 102 -19.64 11.49 0.42
C LEU A 102 -19.83 12.23 -0.92
N GLY A 103 -20.01 11.51 -2.02
CA GLY A 103 -20.31 12.08 -3.34
C GLY A 103 -19.08 12.30 -4.23
N PRO A 104 -19.27 12.91 -5.41
CA PRO A 104 -18.29 12.88 -6.50
C PRO A 104 -17.07 13.79 -6.27
N LEU A 105 -17.23 14.96 -5.64
CA LEU A 105 -16.13 15.90 -5.42
C LEU A 105 -15.09 15.37 -4.42
N PRO A 106 -15.46 14.91 -3.19
CA PRO A 106 -14.50 14.27 -2.29
C PRO A 106 -13.83 13.04 -2.89
N ALA A 107 -14.57 12.27 -3.71
CA ALA A 107 -14.00 11.14 -4.41
C ALA A 107 -12.98 11.54 -5.47
N PHE A 108 -13.22 12.63 -6.21
CA PHE A 108 -12.25 13.15 -7.16
C PHE A 108 -10.98 13.65 -6.46
N ILE A 109 -11.11 14.37 -5.34
CA ILE A 109 -9.95 14.77 -4.52
C ILE A 109 -9.18 13.54 -4.05
N ALA A 110 -9.88 12.51 -3.56
CA ALA A 110 -9.27 11.27 -3.11
C ALA A 110 -8.47 10.57 -4.22
N ILE A 111 -9.07 10.38 -5.39
CA ILE A 111 -8.40 9.67 -6.48
C ILE A 111 -7.25 10.48 -7.10
N TRP A 112 -7.41 11.80 -7.24
CA TRP A 112 -6.33 12.71 -7.64
C TRP A 112 -5.12 12.57 -6.73
N THR A 113 -5.35 12.62 -5.42
CA THR A 113 -4.31 12.55 -4.39
C THR A 113 -3.66 11.16 -4.34
N LEU A 114 -4.45 10.08 -4.49
CA LEU A 114 -3.92 8.72 -4.50
C LEU A 114 -3.03 8.47 -5.72
N ILE A 115 -3.50 8.84 -6.92
CA ILE A 115 -2.86 8.50 -8.19
C ILE A 115 -1.61 9.35 -8.46
N LEU A 116 -1.66 10.65 -8.16
CA LEU A 116 -0.58 11.57 -8.51
C LEU A 116 0.42 11.79 -7.37
N PHE A 117 0.06 11.42 -6.13
CA PHE A 117 0.90 11.71 -4.97
C PHE A 117 1.13 10.49 -4.08
N ILE A 118 0.13 10.07 -3.30
CA ILE A 118 0.32 9.11 -2.19
C ILE A 118 0.93 7.79 -2.67
N ARG A 119 0.38 7.18 -3.72
CA ARG A 119 0.80 5.85 -4.15
C ARG A 119 2.12 5.86 -4.92
N PRO A 120 2.34 6.75 -5.91
CA PRO A 120 3.65 6.86 -6.55
C PRO A 120 4.77 7.21 -5.57
N ALA A 121 4.54 8.15 -4.64
CA ALA A 121 5.50 8.52 -3.61
C ALA A 121 5.85 7.32 -2.70
N SER A 122 4.85 6.55 -2.28
CA SER A 122 5.06 5.33 -1.49
C SER A 122 5.87 4.27 -2.23
N ASN A 123 5.60 4.06 -3.52
CA ASN A 123 6.37 3.13 -4.35
C ASN A 123 7.80 3.61 -4.59
N ALA A 124 8.01 4.92 -4.81
CA ALA A 124 9.34 5.52 -4.94
C ALA A 124 10.16 5.36 -3.65
N ALA A 125 9.56 5.65 -2.50
CA ALA A 125 10.20 5.45 -1.20
C ALA A 125 10.63 3.99 -0.99
N ARG A 126 9.74 3.04 -1.27
CA ARG A 126 10.04 1.61 -1.22
C ARG A 126 11.15 1.21 -2.19
N ALA A 127 11.16 1.75 -3.41
CA ALA A 127 12.21 1.47 -4.40
C ALA A 127 13.58 2.01 -3.96
N LEU A 128 13.62 3.19 -3.34
CA LEU A 128 14.84 3.76 -2.76
C LEU A 128 15.34 2.92 -1.57
N THR A 129 14.45 2.46 -0.67
CA THR A 129 14.85 1.56 0.42
C THR A 129 15.34 0.21 -0.12
N PHE A 130 14.71 -0.32 -1.18
CA PHE A 130 15.21 -1.51 -1.87
C PHE A 130 16.65 -1.30 -2.34
N ALA A 131 16.91 -0.17 -2.99
CA ALA A 131 18.25 0.15 -3.49
C ALA A 131 19.28 0.31 -2.37
N GLU A 132 18.91 0.92 -1.24
CA GLU A 132 19.77 1.01 -0.05
C GLU A 132 20.21 -0.40 0.41
N TYR A 133 19.26 -1.29 0.66
CA TYR A 133 19.56 -2.64 1.15
C TYR A 133 20.22 -3.54 0.11
N ALA A 134 19.90 -3.36 -1.18
CA ALA A 134 20.51 -4.12 -2.26
C ALA A 134 21.96 -3.72 -2.53
N THR A 135 22.32 -2.45 -2.28
CA THR A 135 23.67 -1.94 -2.52
C THR A 135 24.58 -2.03 -1.30
N GLN A 136 24.02 -1.95 -0.08
CA GLN A 136 24.78 -1.94 1.18
C GLN A 136 25.83 -3.05 1.31
N PRO A 137 25.58 -4.32 0.91
CA PRO A 137 26.58 -5.38 1.03
C PRO A 137 27.87 -5.12 0.23
N PHE A 138 27.83 -4.29 -0.80
CA PHE A 138 28.96 -3.95 -1.65
C PHE A 138 29.76 -2.73 -1.15
N TYR A 139 29.25 -2.02 -0.13
CA TYR A 139 29.83 -0.79 0.42
C TYR A 139 30.01 -0.94 1.94
N SER A 140 30.85 -1.88 2.35
CA SER A 140 31.14 -2.11 3.77
C SER A 140 31.85 -0.89 4.39
N GLY A 141 31.19 -0.18 5.30
CA GLY A 141 31.76 0.93 6.07
C GLY A 141 31.64 2.31 5.43
N CYS A 142 30.97 2.44 4.27
CA CYS A 142 30.66 3.73 3.66
C CYS A 142 29.25 3.72 3.03
N PRO A 143 28.57 4.87 2.93
CA PRO A 143 27.28 4.92 2.25
C PRO A 143 27.44 4.74 0.75
N ALA A 144 26.58 3.93 0.13
CA ALA A 144 26.55 3.77 -1.31
C ALA A 144 26.23 5.10 -2.03
N PRO A 145 26.83 5.38 -3.20
CA PRO A 145 26.59 6.62 -3.95
C PRO A 145 25.10 6.84 -4.25
N GLU A 146 24.61 8.06 -4.06
CA GLU A 146 23.18 8.38 -4.23
C GLU A 146 22.69 8.10 -5.66
N LEU A 147 23.51 8.41 -6.68
CA LEU A 147 23.18 8.15 -8.07
C LEU A 147 22.97 6.64 -8.33
N LEU A 148 23.82 5.78 -7.77
CA LEU A 148 23.67 4.33 -7.90
C LEU A 148 22.35 3.86 -7.30
N LYS A 149 22.01 4.36 -6.10
CA LYS A 149 20.75 4.02 -5.44
C LYS A 149 19.53 4.44 -6.27
N LYS A 150 19.56 5.64 -6.86
CA LYS A 150 18.49 6.11 -7.75
C LYS A 150 18.36 5.25 -9.01
N ILE A 151 19.47 4.85 -9.64
CA ILE A 151 19.45 3.97 -10.82
C ILE A 151 18.86 2.60 -10.47
N VAL A 152 19.28 1.99 -9.36
CA VAL A 152 18.75 0.70 -8.90
C VAL A 152 17.26 0.80 -8.56
N ALA A 153 16.83 1.89 -7.92
CA ALA A 153 15.43 2.16 -7.61
C ALA A 153 14.57 2.30 -8.89
N LEU A 154 15.06 3.00 -9.91
CA LEU A 154 14.39 3.10 -11.20
C LEU A 154 14.31 1.73 -11.89
N ALA A 155 15.42 0.97 -11.90
CA ALA A 155 15.47 -0.34 -12.52
C ALA A 155 14.43 -1.30 -11.91
N VAL A 156 14.31 -1.36 -10.57
CA VAL A 156 13.33 -2.24 -9.92
C VAL A 156 11.89 -1.80 -10.19
N LEU A 157 11.60 -0.49 -10.26
CA LEU A 157 10.28 0.03 -10.61
C LEU A 157 9.86 -0.40 -12.02
N TRP A 158 10.75 -0.26 -13.00
CA TRP A 158 10.47 -0.62 -14.39
C TRP A 158 10.37 -2.13 -14.59
N VAL A 159 11.23 -2.93 -13.94
CA VAL A 159 11.12 -4.40 -13.97
C VAL A 159 9.76 -4.85 -13.43
N LEU A 160 9.34 -4.32 -12.28
CA LEU A 160 8.03 -4.64 -11.70
C LEU A 160 6.88 -4.13 -12.56
N GLY A 161 6.99 -2.92 -13.11
CA GLY A 161 6.02 -2.35 -14.05
C GLY A 161 5.79 -3.29 -15.22
N ILE A 162 6.86 -3.75 -15.87
CA ILE A 162 6.81 -4.68 -17.01
C ILE A 162 6.19 -6.02 -16.61
N ILE A 163 6.59 -6.62 -15.48
CA ILE A 163 5.99 -7.88 -14.99
C ILE A 163 4.48 -7.72 -14.79
N ASN A 164 4.07 -6.60 -14.19
CA ASN A 164 2.67 -6.29 -13.91
C ASN A 164 1.86 -6.03 -15.20
N THR A 165 2.48 -5.50 -16.26
CA THR A 165 1.81 -5.34 -17.56
C THR A 165 1.66 -6.66 -18.31
N LEU A 166 2.60 -7.61 -18.17
CA LEU A 166 2.60 -8.85 -18.95
C LEU A 166 1.69 -9.95 -18.37
N SER A 167 1.61 -10.10 -17.04
CA SER A 167 0.82 -11.20 -16.48
C SER A 167 0.42 -10.98 -15.02
N VAL A 168 -0.91 -10.96 -14.77
CA VAL A 168 -1.49 -10.99 -13.42
C VAL A 168 -1.09 -12.27 -12.67
N LYS A 169 -1.12 -13.43 -13.34
CA LYS A 169 -0.77 -14.72 -12.71
C LYS A 169 0.69 -14.75 -12.26
N MET A 170 1.59 -14.25 -13.10
CA MET A 170 3.01 -14.13 -12.75
C MET A 170 3.18 -13.18 -11.57
N THR A 171 2.49 -12.04 -11.58
CA THR A 171 2.52 -11.07 -10.49
C THR A 171 2.07 -11.67 -9.15
N THR A 172 0.96 -12.41 -9.14
CA THR A 172 0.47 -13.10 -7.93
C THR A 172 1.43 -14.19 -7.47
N TRP A 173 1.98 -14.98 -8.40
CA TRP A 173 2.96 -16.02 -8.06
C TRP A 173 4.23 -15.42 -7.44
N VAL A 174 4.78 -14.37 -8.06
CA VAL A 174 5.92 -13.59 -7.55
C VAL A 174 5.61 -13.05 -6.15
N GLN A 175 4.41 -12.50 -5.94
CA GLN A 175 3.97 -12.04 -4.63
C GLN A 175 3.98 -13.15 -3.58
N ASN A 176 3.37 -14.30 -3.88
CA ASN A 176 3.23 -15.41 -2.96
C ASN A 176 4.60 -15.98 -2.56
N VAL A 177 5.47 -16.21 -3.53
CA VAL A 177 6.84 -16.71 -3.29
C VAL A 177 7.63 -15.74 -2.41
N PHE A 178 7.67 -14.46 -2.76
CA PHE A 178 8.42 -13.48 -1.97
C PHE A 178 7.80 -13.20 -0.60
N THR A 179 6.49 -13.39 -0.45
CA THR A 179 5.85 -13.34 0.87
C THR A 179 6.30 -14.52 1.74
N LEU A 180 6.32 -15.74 1.21
CA LEU A 180 6.81 -16.89 1.97
C LEU A 180 8.28 -16.71 2.38
N LEU A 181 9.14 -16.30 1.43
CA LEU A 181 10.57 -16.09 1.69
C LEU A 181 10.82 -15.01 2.74
N LYS A 182 10.14 -13.85 2.66
CA LYS A 182 10.32 -12.80 3.67
C LYS A 182 9.80 -13.21 5.05
N MET A 183 8.72 -14.00 5.12
CA MET A 183 8.20 -14.47 6.40
C MET A 183 9.16 -15.45 7.06
N LEU A 184 9.84 -16.31 6.29
CA LEU A 184 10.91 -17.17 6.81
C LEU A 184 12.06 -16.36 7.41
N ALA A 185 12.48 -15.28 6.75
CA ALA A 185 13.52 -14.39 7.27
C ALA A 185 13.11 -13.72 8.59
N LEU A 186 11.87 -13.23 8.70
CA LEU A 186 11.37 -12.67 9.96
C LEU A 186 11.27 -13.73 11.07
N ILE A 187 10.81 -14.94 10.75
CA ILE A 187 10.78 -16.06 11.69
C ILE A 187 12.18 -16.37 12.20
N LEU A 188 13.20 -16.37 11.32
CA LEU A 188 14.59 -16.58 11.69
C LEU A 188 15.07 -15.49 12.67
N ILE A 189 14.79 -14.21 12.39
CA ILE A 189 15.13 -13.10 13.29
C ILE A 189 14.48 -13.30 14.67
N VAL A 190 13.21 -13.70 14.70
CA VAL A 190 12.48 -13.95 15.96
C VAL A 190 13.09 -15.12 16.73
N ILE A 191 13.27 -16.28 16.10
CA ILE A 191 13.78 -17.49 16.77
C ILE A 191 15.19 -17.25 17.31
N CYS A 192 16.08 -16.67 16.51
CA CYS A 192 17.44 -16.36 16.93
C CYS A 192 17.47 -15.34 18.09
N GLY A 193 16.66 -14.27 18.02
CA GLY A 193 16.61 -13.29 19.11
C GLY A 193 16.04 -13.84 20.42
N LEU A 194 15.07 -14.76 20.34
CA LEU A 194 14.54 -15.46 21.52
C LEU A 194 15.54 -16.47 22.09
N LYS A 195 16.31 -17.15 21.24
CA LYS A 195 17.40 -18.04 21.68
C LYS A 195 18.49 -17.24 22.41
N GLU A 196 18.88 -16.08 21.87
CA GLU A 196 19.82 -15.17 22.53
C GLU A 196 19.31 -14.67 23.87
N LEU A 197 18.00 -14.44 24.01
CA LEU A 197 17.39 -14.08 25.29
C LEU A 197 17.44 -15.24 26.29
N GLY A 198 17.13 -16.47 25.86
CA GLY A 198 17.13 -17.66 26.70
C GLY A 198 18.54 -18.18 27.07
N GLY A 199 19.56 -17.83 26.27
CA GLY A 199 20.95 -18.17 26.55
C GLY A 199 21.65 -17.22 27.54
N LYS A 200 21.04 -16.08 27.87
CA LYS A 200 21.58 -15.12 28.84
C LYS A 200 21.11 -15.46 30.26
N THR A 201 22.04 -15.43 31.21
CA THR A 201 21.75 -15.61 32.65
C THR A 201 20.89 -14.48 33.21
N GLU A 202 20.96 -13.29 32.61
CA GLU A 202 20.13 -12.13 32.94
C GLU A 202 19.56 -11.46 31.69
N VAL A 203 18.30 -11.03 31.76
CA VAL A 203 17.65 -10.22 30.75
C VAL A 203 18.41 -8.89 30.59
N PRO A 204 18.67 -8.40 29.36
CA PRO A 204 19.36 -7.13 29.16
C PRO A 204 18.77 -6.00 30.01
N GLY A 205 19.62 -5.18 30.64
CA GLY A 205 19.21 -4.17 31.62
C GLY A 205 18.19 -3.17 31.07
N HIS A 206 18.27 -2.83 29.78
CA HIS A 206 17.30 -1.94 29.11
C HIS A 206 15.95 -2.58 28.84
N LEU A 207 15.82 -3.91 28.91
CA LEU A 207 14.53 -4.62 28.90
C LEU A 207 13.98 -4.79 30.32
N LYS A 208 14.85 -5.01 31.31
CA LYS A 208 14.45 -5.10 32.73
C LYS A 208 13.92 -3.75 33.25
N ASN A 209 14.58 -2.66 32.89
CA ASN A 209 14.21 -1.29 33.23
C ASN A 209 13.62 -0.56 32.01
N ALA A 210 12.67 -1.21 31.31
CA ALA A 210 12.18 -0.76 30.01
C ALA A 210 11.65 0.68 29.98
N PHE A 211 11.11 1.18 31.11
CA PHE A 211 10.53 2.51 31.23
C PHE A 211 11.44 3.53 31.94
N SER A 212 12.71 3.20 32.18
CA SER A 212 13.62 4.05 32.98
C SER A 212 14.15 5.29 32.26
N ALA A 213 14.06 5.34 30.93
CA ALA A 213 14.44 6.51 30.15
C ALA A 213 13.38 7.62 30.24
N GLU A 214 13.76 8.84 29.87
CA GLU A 214 12.86 10.00 29.87
C GLU A 214 11.59 9.73 29.05
N ALA A 215 10.45 10.21 29.54
CA ALA A 215 9.18 10.06 28.85
C ALA A 215 9.11 11.05 27.67
N PRO A 216 8.74 10.60 26.46
CA PRO A 216 8.61 11.51 25.32
C PRO A 216 7.44 12.47 25.52
N ASN A 217 7.58 13.68 24.97
CA ASN A 217 6.50 14.66 24.97
C ASN A 217 5.40 14.31 23.93
N ALA A 218 4.27 15.02 23.95
CA ALA A 218 3.13 14.72 23.08
C ALA A 218 3.45 14.77 21.57
N VAL A 219 4.32 15.70 21.14
CA VAL A 219 4.76 15.84 19.75
C VAL A 219 5.57 14.62 19.33
N GLN A 220 6.53 14.23 20.17
CA GLN A 220 7.39 13.07 19.98
C GLN A 220 6.58 11.77 19.92
N ILE A 221 5.58 11.61 20.78
CA ILE A 221 4.66 10.46 20.72
C ILE A 221 3.94 10.42 19.36
N ALA A 222 3.44 11.56 18.87
CA ALA A 222 2.77 11.63 17.57
C ALA A 222 3.72 11.26 16.40
N GLU A 223 4.96 11.78 16.42
CA GLU A 223 5.99 11.44 15.43
C GLU A 223 6.37 9.94 15.47
N SER A 224 6.52 9.35 16.66
CA SER A 224 6.69 7.89 16.79
C SER A 224 5.51 7.10 16.21
N PHE A 225 4.27 7.57 16.41
CA PHE A 225 3.10 6.93 15.81
C PHE A 225 3.14 6.99 14.28
N PHE A 226 3.57 8.10 13.67
CA PHE A 226 3.73 8.13 12.20
C PHE A 226 4.72 7.10 11.70
N GLN A 227 5.85 6.92 12.41
CA GLN A 227 6.85 5.89 12.06
C GLN A 227 6.28 4.47 12.21
N GLY A 228 5.56 4.19 13.29
CA GLY A 228 4.91 2.90 13.51
C GLY A 228 3.80 2.60 12.49
N LEU A 229 2.94 3.58 12.22
CA LEU A 229 1.83 3.46 11.27
C LEU A 229 2.31 3.35 9.82
N TYR A 230 3.44 3.98 9.48
CA TYR A 230 4.11 3.75 8.21
C TYR A 230 4.48 2.27 8.04
N ALA A 231 5.01 1.63 9.08
CA ALA A 231 5.39 0.21 9.01
C ALA A 231 4.20 -0.73 8.82
N TYR A 232 3.05 -0.41 9.39
CA TYR A 232 1.80 -1.16 9.20
C TYR A 232 1.06 -0.78 7.90
N GLY A 233 1.54 0.19 7.13
CA GLY A 233 0.89 0.64 5.91
C GLY A 233 0.74 -0.48 4.86
N GLY A 234 -0.46 -0.64 4.32
CA GLY A 234 -0.76 -1.70 3.34
C GLY A 234 -2.05 -2.47 3.62
N TRP A 235 -2.60 -2.33 4.83
CA TRP A 235 -3.81 -3.04 5.27
C TRP A 235 -5.06 -2.76 4.42
N ASN A 236 -5.11 -1.64 3.71
CA ASN A 236 -6.21 -1.25 2.82
C ASN A 236 -6.14 -1.89 1.42
N TYR A 237 -5.01 -2.51 1.04
CA TYR A 237 -4.73 -2.88 -0.36
C TYR A 237 -5.72 -3.92 -0.91
N LEU A 238 -6.25 -4.78 -0.04
CA LEU A 238 -7.20 -5.81 -0.44
C LEU A 238 -8.48 -5.25 -1.07
N ASN A 239 -8.89 -4.03 -0.68
CA ASN A 239 -10.11 -3.38 -1.21
C ASN A 239 -9.97 -2.93 -2.66
N TYR A 240 -8.74 -2.68 -3.12
CA TYR A 240 -8.50 -2.29 -4.51
C TYR A 240 -8.66 -3.45 -5.50
N ILE A 241 -8.49 -4.66 -5.01
CA ILE A 241 -8.54 -5.90 -5.80
C ILE A 241 -9.76 -6.74 -5.42
N ALA A 242 -10.77 -6.13 -4.77
CA ALA A 242 -11.95 -6.81 -4.29
C ALA A 242 -12.72 -7.55 -5.40
N GLU A 243 -12.73 -7.02 -6.62
CA GLU A 243 -13.35 -7.65 -7.80
C GLU A 243 -12.65 -8.94 -8.25
N GLU A 244 -11.36 -9.10 -7.94
CA GLU A 244 -10.55 -10.27 -8.33
C GLU A 244 -10.57 -11.37 -7.23
N ILE A 245 -11.13 -11.08 -6.06
CA ILE A 245 -11.23 -12.03 -4.93
C ILE A 245 -12.43 -12.96 -5.10
N LYS A 246 -12.21 -14.26 -4.95
CA LYS A 246 -13.27 -15.26 -4.85
C LYS A 246 -14.04 -15.08 -3.55
N ASN A 247 -15.38 -15.11 -3.60
CA ASN A 247 -16.26 -14.96 -2.42
C ASN A 247 -15.87 -13.77 -1.50
N PRO A 248 -15.86 -12.53 -2.02
CA PRO A 248 -15.32 -11.37 -1.31
C PRO A 248 -16.00 -11.10 0.03
N SER A 249 -17.31 -11.36 0.12
CA SER A 249 -18.12 -11.23 1.35
C SER A 249 -17.57 -12.00 2.54
N ARG A 250 -16.95 -13.16 2.30
CA ARG A 250 -16.33 -13.99 3.34
C ARG A 250 -14.81 -13.80 3.39
N ASN A 251 -14.17 -13.74 2.23
CA ASN A 251 -12.71 -13.77 2.15
C ASN A 251 -12.06 -12.44 2.51
N ILE A 252 -12.66 -11.28 2.20
CA ILE A 252 -12.07 -9.98 2.56
C ILE A 252 -11.91 -9.82 4.08
N PRO A 253 -12.96 -10.07 4.90
CA PRO A 253 -12.82 -10.00 6.36
C PRO A 253 -11.81 -11.00 6.92
N LEU A 254 -11.85 -12.26 6.45
CA LEU A 254 -10.93 -13.29 6.91
C LEU A 254 -9.47 -12.98 6.57
N CYS A 255 -9.19 -12.57 5.33
CA CYS A 255 -7.86 -12.13 4.92
C CYS A 255 -7.37 -10.98 5.79
N THR A 256 -8.22 -9.99 6.04
CA THR A 256 -7.88 -8.79 6.82
C THR A 256 -7.51 -9.15 8.26
N ILE A 257 -8.39 -9.88 8.95
CA ILE A 257 -8.17 -10.23 10.36
C ILE A 257 -6.92 -11.09 10.53
N THR A 258 -6.76 -12.11 9.69
CA THR A 258 -5.64 -13.05 9.79
C THR A 258 -4.30 -12.40 9.44
N ALA A 259 -4.23 -11.66 8.33
CA ALA A 259 -3.00 -11.00 7.90
C ALA A 259 -2.56 -9.92 8.87
N VAL A 260 -3.46 -9.01 9.26
CA VAL A 260 -3.09 -7.88 10.14
C VAL A 260 -2.68 -8.37 11.52
N SER A 261 -3.42 -9.33 12.10
CA SER A 261 -3.06 -9.91 13.41
C SER A 261 -1.70 -10.61 13.38
N ALA A 262 -1.42 -11.38 12.32
CA ALA A 262 -0.12 -12.02 12.15
C ALA A 262 1.01 -10.98 12.09
N VAL A 263 0.83 -9.90 11.32
CA VAL A 263 1.84 -8.84 11.18
C VAL A 263 2.10 -8.13 12.51
N ILE A 264 1.05 -7.82 13.30
CA ILE A 264 1.21 -7.22 14.64
C ILE A 264 2.10 -8.10 15.52
N ALA A 265 1.81 -9.40 15.57
CA ALA A 265 2.60 -10.34 16.37
C ALA A 265 4.07 -10.39 15.89
N PHE A 266 4.29 -10.53 14.58
CA PHE A 266 5.65 -10.58 14.03
C PHE A 266 6.42 -9.29 14.26
N TYR A 267 5.82 -8.13 14.08
CA TYR A 267 6.50 -6.85 14.27
C TYR A 267 6.92 -6.62 15.73
N LEU A 268 6.05 -6.96 16.69
CA LEU A 268 6.42 -6.91 18.11
C LEU A 268 7.57 -7.87 18.43
N LEU A 269 7.51 -9.12 17.95
CA LEU A 269 8.54 -10.12 18.19
C LEU A 269 9.88 -9.74 17.55
N VAL A 270 9.87 -9.15 16.35
CA VAL A 270 11.09 -8.66 15.67
C VAL A 270 11.72 -7.50 16.45
N ASN A 271 10.92 -6.54 16.93
CA ASN A 271 11.45 -5.43 17.73
C ASN A 271 12.03 -5.94 19.06
N ILE A 272 11.37 -6.90 19.71
CA ILE A 272 11.91 -7.56 20.90
C ILE A 272 13.24 -8.25 20.57
N SER A 273 13.33 -8.97 19.45
CA SER A 273 14.57 -9.62 18.97
C SER A 273 15.71 -8.63 18.74
N TYR A 274 15.44 -7.46 18.14
CA TYR A 274 16.46 -6.42 18.00
C TYR A 274 16.95 -5.92 19.36
N LEU A 275 16.01 -5.66 20.28
CA LEU A 275 16.33 -5.17 21.62
C LEU A 275 16.99 -6.24 22.51
N THR A 276 16.93 -7.53 22.19
CA THR A 276 17.63 -8.55 23.00
C THR A 276 19.14 -8.57 22.71
N VAL A 277 19.54 -8.09 21.52
CA VAL A 277 20.92 -8.17 21.00
C VAL A 277 21.59 -6.79 20.91
N LEU A 278 20.83 -5.76 20.55
CA LEU A 278 21.31 -4.40 20.35
C LEU A 278 20.85 -3.49 21.49
N THR A 279 21.68 -2.52 21.83
CA THR A 279 21.28 -1.43 22.74
C THR A 279 20.43 -0.39 21.99
N PRO A 280 19.60 0.40 22.71
CA PRO A 280 18.79 1.42 22.07
C PRO A 280 19.58 2.43 21.22
N LYS A 281 20.78 2.81 21.69
CA LYS A 281 21.67 3.74 20.97
C LYS A 281 22.19 3.14 19.66
N GLU A 282 22.54 1.86 19.68
CA GLU A 282 23.03 1.16 18.48
C GLU A 282 21.94 1.07 17.41
N ILE A 283 20.69 0.79 17.80
CA ILE A 283 19.55 0.77 16.89
C ILE A 283 19.40 2.12 16.18
N VAL A 284 19.36 3.23 16.94
CA VAL A 284 19.17 4.57 16.36
C VAL A 284 20.36 5.00 15.49
N SER A 285 21.59 4.61 15.84
CA SER A 285 22.78 4.93 15.04
C SER A 285 22.95 4.08 13.78
N SER A 286 22.18 2.99 13.64
CA SER A 286 22.36 2.01 12.58
C SER A 286 21.53 2.36 11.35
N ALA A 287 22.20 2.55 10.21
CA ALA A 287 21.53 2.75 8.92
C ALA A 287 20.64 1.56 8.51
N ALA A 288 21.03 0.33 8.87
CA ALA A 288 20.30 -0.89 8.56
C ALA A 288 20.24 -1.82 9.78
N VAL A 289 19.23 -1.63 10.65
CA VAL A 289 19.11 -2.33 11.96
C VAL A 289 19.19 -3.85 11.82
N SER A 290 18.55 -4.42 10.81
CA SER A 290 18.55 -5.87 10.58
C SER A 290 19.94 -6.42 10.24
N VAL A 291 20.76 -5.66 9.51
CA VAL A 291 22.13 -6.06 9.16
C VAL A 291 23.02 -6.01 10.39
N THR A 292 22.97 -4.92 11.15
CA THR A 292 23.70 -4.77 12.42
C THR A 292 23.34 -5.86 13.43
N TRP A 293 22.07 -6.26 13.49
CA TRP A 293 21.63 -7.40 14.29
C TRP A 293 22.22 -8.71 13.77
N ALA A 294 22.21 -8.94 12.46
CA ALA A 294 22.73 -10.16 11.84
C ALA A 294 24.22 -10.36 12.08
N ASP A 295 25.01 -9.28 12.01
CA ASP A 295 26.45 -9.30 12.26
C ASP A 295 26.78 -9.76 13.68
N ARG A 296 25.88 -9.52 14.65
CA ARG A 296 26.08 -9.97 16.04
C ARG A 296 25.66 -11.41 16.30
N VAL A 297 24.56 -11.86 15.69
CA VAL A 297 23.96 -13.16 16.02
C VAL A 297 24.44 -14.27 15.11
N ILE A 298 24.60 -13.97 13.82
CA ILE A 298 24.92 -14.95 12.77
C ILE A 298 25.99 -14.41 11.79
N PRO A 299 27.18 -13.99 12.27
CA PRO A 299 28.19 -13.31 11.45
C PRO A 299 28.57 -14.09 10.18
N THR A 300 28.63 -15.43 10.25
CA THR A 300 28.97 -16.30 9.11
C THR A 300 27.99 -16.19 7.94
N VAL A 301 26.73 -15.88 8.20
CA VAL A 301 25.65 -15.82 7.19
C VAL A 301 24.91 -14.48 7.21
N ALA A 302 25.53 -13.43 7.76
CA ALA A 302 24.92 -12.10 7.89
C ALA A 302 24.47 -11.52 6.55
N TRP A 303 25.14 -11.88 5.44
CA TRP A 303 24.80 -11.49 4.08
C TRP A 303 23.40 -11.95 3.62
N ILE A 304 22.82 -12.98 4.23
CA ILE A 304 21.47 -13.46 3.89
C ILE A 304 20.40 -12.42 4.28
N ILE A 305 20.63 -11.66 5.36
CA ILE A 305 19.65 -10.71 5.89
C ILE A 305 19.39 -9.53 4.95
N PRO A 306 20.40 -8.77 4.44
CA PRO A 306 20.14 -7.68 3.50
C PRO A 306 19.50 -8.17 2.20
N VAL A 307 19.89 -9.35 1.69
CA VAL A 307 19.23 -9.99 0.54
C VAL A 307 17.75 -10.30 0.84
N SER A 308 17.46 -10.87 2.01
CA SER A 308 16.09 -11.17 2.45
C SER A 308 15.25 -9.90 2.63
N VAL A 309 15.85 -8.82 3.13
CA VAL A 309 15.19 -7.50 3.24
C VAL A 309 14.90 -6.93 1.85
N ALA A 310 15.86 -6.97 0.93
CA ALA A 310 15.66 -6.51 -0.44
C ALA A 310 14.52 -7.30 -1.13
N ILE A 311 14.49 -8.62 -0.98
CA ILE A 311 13.38 -9.48 -1.44
C ILE A 311 12.05 -9.08 -0.79
N SER A 312 12.05 -8.77 0.51
CA SER A 312 10.86 -8.30 1.22
C SER A 312 10.31 -6.99 0.62
N ILE A 313 11.19 -6.03 0.37
CA ILE A 313 10.81 -4.74 -0.20
C ILE A 313 10.31 -4.91 -1.64
N PHE A 314 10.96 -5.77 -2.43
CA PHE A 314 10.53 -6.11 -3.79
C PHE A 314 9.09 -6.66 -3.81
N GLY A 315 8.76 -7.60 -2.91
CA GLY A 315 7.40 -8.12 -2.79
C GLY A 315 6.37 -7.06 -2.35
N ALA A 316 6.75 -6.13 -1.46
CA ALA A 316 5.85 -5.05 -1.06
C ALA A 316 5.64 -4.02 -2.19
N LEU A 317 6.69 -3.75 -2.97
CA LEU A 317 6.64 -2.87 -4.14
C LEU A 317 5.77 -3.49 -5.24
N ASN A 318 5.87 -4.80 -5.48
CA ASN A 318 5.02 -5.53 -6.41
C ASN A 318 3.53 -5.40 -6.05
N GLY A 319 3.17 -5.59 -4.77
CA GLY A 319 1.79 -5.38 -4.30
C GLY A 319 1.28 -3.94 -4.50
N GLY A 320 2.17 -2.95 -4.30
CA GLY A 320 1.87 -1.53 -4.54
C GLY A 320 1.62 -1.22 -6.02
N MET A 321 2.46 -1.74 -6.92
CA MET A 321 2.30 -1.59 -8.38
C MET A 321 1.05 -2.30 -8.89
N PHE A 322 0.77 -3.49 -8.37
CA PHE A 322 -0.41 -4.28 -8.73
C PHE A 322 -1.71 -3.52 -8.45
N MET A 323 -1.79 -2.92 -7.26
CA MET A 323 -2.93 -2.12 -6.82
C MET A 323 -3.10 -0.83 -7.65
N LEU A 324 -1.99 -0.14 -7.94
CA LEU A 324 -2.05 1.18 -8.59
C LEU A 324 -2.64 1.12 -10.01
N GLY A 325 -2.38 0.01 -10.73
CA GLY A 325 -3.05 -0.26 -12.01
C GLY A 325 -4.58 -0.35 -11.90
N ARG A 326 -5.12 -0.94 -10.82
CA ARG A 326 -6.58 -1.07 -10.60
C ARG A 326 -7.22 0.23 -10.16
N LEU A 327 -6.51 1.01 -9.34
CA LEU A 327 -6.99 2.32 -8.93
C LEU A 327 -7.12 3.26 -10.14
N ASN A 328 -6.09 3.33 -10.97
CA ASN A 328 -6.08 4.12 -12.20
C ASN A 328 -7.18 3.66 -13.16
N TYR A 329 -7.33 2.35 -13.34
CA TYR A 329 -8.42 1.75 -14.13
C TYR A 329 -9.81 2.16 -13.62
N ALA A 330 -10.07 2.06 -12.31
CA ALA A 330 -11.35 2.43 -11.70
C ALA A 330 -11.66 3.94 -11.85
N GLY A 331 -10.64 4.79 -11.70
CA GLY A 331 -10.79 6.24 -11.91
C GLY A 331 -11.16 6.62 -13.34
N SER A 332 -10.50 5.98 -14.30
CA SER A 332 -10.77 6.20 -15.72
C SER A 332 -12.16 5.71 -16.13
N LYS A 333 -12.58 4.55 -15.60
CA LYS A 333 -13.92 3.99 -15.87
C LYS A 333 -15.06 4.94 -15.46
N GLU A 334 -14.84 5.75 -14.43
CA GLU A 334 -15.81 6.72 -13.93
C GLU A 334 -15.66 8.12 -14.57
N GLY A 335 -14.84 8.25 -15.62
CA GLY A 335 -14.62 9.50 -16.36
C GLY A 335 -13.77 10.54 -15.62
N HIS A 336 -13.05 10.15 -14.57
CA HIS A 336 -12.18 11.05 -13.81
C HIS A 336 -10.74 11.10 -14.36
N LEU A 337 -10.39 10.16 -15.24
CA LEU A 337 -9.11 10.09 -15.96
C LEU A 337 -9.36 9.82 -17.46
N PRO A 338 -8.38 10.11 -18.34
CA PRO A 338 -8.43 9.72 -19.75
C PRO A 338 -8.82 8.27 -19.99
N ALA A 339 -9.78 8.03 -20.91
CA ALA A 339 -10.36 6.71 -21.19
C ALA A 339 -9.33 5.62 -21.54
N LEU A 340 -8.18 6.01 -22.12
CA LEU A 340 -7.04 5.12 -22.38
C LEU A 340 -6.59 4.34 -21.13
N ILE A 341 -6.65 4.98 -19.96
CA ILE A 341 -6.13 4.42 -18.69
C ILE A 341 -7.00 3.25 -18.22
N SER A 342 -8.28 3.21 -18.57
CA SER A 342 -9.18 2.07 -18.29
C SER A 342 -9.12 0.96 -19.35
N MET A 343 -8.31 1.08 -20.40
CA MET A 343 -8.22 0.03 -21.42
C MET A 343 -7.36 -1.14 -20.93
N LEU A 344 -7.70 -2.36 -21.38
CA LEU A 344 -6.99 -3.59 -21.05
C LEU A 344 -6.22 -4.11 -22.27
N HIS A 345 -5.06 -4.70 -22.04
CA HIS A 345 -4.29 -5.37 -23.10
C HIS A 345 -5.06 -6.57 -23.66
N VAL A 346 -5.15 -6.70 -24.98
CA VAL A 346 -5.98 -7.73 -25.66
C VAL A 346 -5.57 -9.16 -25.25
N ASN A 347 -4.27 -9.47 -25.32
CA ASN A 347 -3.75 -10.81 -25.00
C ASN A 347 -3.65 -11.12 -23.50
N HIS A 348 -3.26 -10.13 -22.68
CA HIS A 348 -2.90 -10.34 -21.27
C HIS A 348 -4.01 -9.99 -20.28
N LEU A 349 -5.05 -9.25 -20.71
CA LEU A 349 -6.16 -8.77 -19.87
C LEU A 349 -5.68 -7.94 -18.66
N THR A 350 -4.57 -7.23 -18.81
CA THR A 350 -3.94 -6.37 -17.81
C THR A 350 -4.17 -4.89 -18.13
N PRO A 351 -4.29 -4.02 -17.11
CA PRO A 351 -4.43 -2.57 -17.32
C PRO A 351 -3.09 -1.91 -17.64
N ALA A 352 -2.51 -2.21 -18.82
CA ALA A 352 -1.15 -1.81 -19.18
C ALA A 352 -0.92 -0.28 -19.17
N PRO A 353 -1.80 0.58 -19.74
CA PRO A 353 -1.62 2.03 -19.72
C PRO A 353 -1.63 2.59 -18.30
N ALA A 354 -2.48 2.02 -17.44
CA ALA A 354 -2.60 2.40 -16.05
C ALA A 354 -1.31 2.12 -15.25
N ILE A 355 -0.69 0.97 -15.50
CA ILE A 355 0.57 0.56 -14.85
C ILE A 355 1.74 1.39 -15.38
N ILE A 356 1.79 1.67 -16.67
CA ILE A 356 2.84 2.50 -17.27
C ILE A 356 2.80 3.92 -16.71
N LEU A 357 1.61 4.55 -16.68
CA LEU A 357 1.44 5.87 -16.06
C LEU A 357 1.93 5.89 -14.60
N SER A 358 1.55 4.85 -13.84
CA SER A 358 1.96 4.68 -12.45
C SER A 358 3.48 4.59 -12.29
N THR A 359 4.14 3.83 -13.17
CA THR A 359 5.59 3.61 -13.19
C THR A 359 6.33 4.91 -13.51
N ILE A 360 5.82 5.68 -14.47
CA ILE A 360 6.37 6.99 -14.85
C ILE A 360 6.28 7.97 -13.69
N ILE A 361 5.10 8.11 -13.07
CA ILE A 361 4.93 9.05 -11.94
C ILE A 361 5.82 8.63 -10.77
N ALA A 362 5.87 7.34 -10.43
CA ALA A 362 6.76 6.85 -9.37
C ALA A 362 8.24 7.13 -9.69
N SER A 363 8.65 7.02 -10.96
CA SER A 363 10.01 7.35 -11.40
C SER A 363 10.33 8.85 -11.22
N ILE A 364 9.37 9.74 -11.50
CA ILE A 364 9.53 11.19 -11.25
C ILE A 364 9.78 11.44 -9.76
N PHE A 365 9.08 10.75 -8.87
CA PHE A 365 9.31 10.84 -7.43
C PHE A 365 10.68 10.29 -7.00
N VAL A 366 11.40 9.48 -7.77
CA VAL A 366 12.75 9.03 -7.37
C VAL A 366 13.79 10.16 -7.53
N ILE A 367 13.59 11.09 -8.47
CA ILE A 367 14.59 12.10 -8.84
C ILE A 367 14.87 13.13 -7.72
N PRO A 368 13.86 13.87 -7.21
CA PRO A 368 14.07 14.96 -6.26
C PRO A 368 14.15 14.50 -4.80
N SER A 369 13.90 13.22 -4.52
CA SER A 369 13.41 12.83 -3.20
C SER A 369 14.47 12.60 -2.14
N ASP A 370 14.25 13.23 -0.99
CA ASP A 370 14.69 12.79 0.33
C ASP A 370 13.61 11.88 0.95
N LEU A 371 14.01 10.68 1.38
CA LEU A 371 13.13 9.61 1.86
C LEU A 371 12.35 10.01 3.12
N LEU A 372 12.99 10.78 4.01
CA LEU A 372 12.37 11.23 5.27
C LEU A 372 11.29 12.29 5.01
N SER A 373 11.59 13.24 4.12
CA SER A 373 10.61 14.23 3.69
C SER A 373 9.35 13.55 3.13
N LEU A 374 9.49 12.65 2.15
CA LEU A 374 8.36 11.88 1.55
C LEU A 374 7.46 11.21 2.59
N THR A 375 8.06 10.59 3.61
CA THR A 375 7.34 9.80 4.61
C THR A 375 6.41 10.67 5.48
N ASN A 376 6.87 11.87 5.84
CA ASN A 376 6.08 12.81 6.64
C ASN A 376 4.87 13.38 5.87
N TYR A 377 5.03 13.68 4.57
CA TYR A 377 3.90 14.08 3.73
C TYR A 377 2.88 12.95 3.53
N PHE A 378 3.39 11.73 3.32
CA PHE A 378 2.58 10.56 3.06
C PHE A 378 1.63 10.25 4.23
N GLY A 379 2.13 10.32 5.47
CA GLY A 379 1.34 10.05 6.68
C GLY A 379 0.11 10.95 6.78
N PHE A 380 0.30 12.26 6.60
CA PHE A 380 -0.76 13.26 6.65
C PHE A 380 -1.87 12.99 5.63
N SER A 381 -1.52 12.89 4.34
CA SER A 381 -2.49 12.69 3.27
C SER A 381 -3.19 11.33 3.37
N THR A 382 -2.46 10.28 3.80
CA THR A 382 -3.04 8.95 3.99
C THR A 382 -4.11 8.95 5.07
N TRP A 383 -3.81 9.53 6.24
CA TRP A 383 -4.76 9.55 7.35
C TRP A 383 -5.98 10.43 7.10
N LEU A 384 -5.83 11.51 6.32
CA LEU A 384 -6.97 12.29 5.84
C LEU A 384 -7.93 11.43 4.99
N LEU A 385 -7.40 10.66 4.03
CA LEU A 385 -8.21 9.78 3.18
C LEU A 385 -8.81 8.60 3.96
N VAL A 386 -8.09 8.08 4.96
CA VAL A 386 -8.65 7.08 5.88
C VAL A 386 -9.85 7.67 6.63
N GLY A 387 -9.71 8.88 7.17
CA GLY A 387 -10.80 9.62 7.82
C GLY A 387 -12.03 9.78 6.91
N LEU A 388 -11.84 10.25 5.67
CA LEU A 388 -12.93 10.39 4.70
C LEU A 388 -13.59 9.04 4.36
N THR A 389 -12.80 7.99 4.19
CA THR A 389 -13.31 6.65 3.86
C THR A 389 -14.12 6.05 5.01
N VAL A 390 -13.64 6.15 6.25
CA VAL A 390 -14.39 5.64 7.42
C VAL A 390 -15.59 6.54 7.73
N THR A 391 -15.51 7.84 7.46
CA THR A 391 -16.69 8.73 7.51
C THR A 391 -17.74 8.27 6.49
N SER A 392 -17.32 7.84 5.30
CA SER A 392 -18.22 7.26 4.29
C SER A 392 -18.91 5.99 4.80
N LEU A 393 -18.22 5.11 5.54
CA LEU A 393 -18.85 3.96 6.21
C LEU A 393 -19.93 4.41 7.17
N ILE A 394 -19.66 5.41 8.02
CA ILE A 394 -20.61 5.92 9.01
C ILE A 394 -21.83 6.52 8.28
N VAL A 395 -21.62 7.35 7.26
CA VAL A 395 -22.71 7.93 6.46
C VAL A 395 -23.56 6.84 5.80
N LEU A 396 -22.94 5.80 5.24
CA LEU A 396 -23.66 4.70 4.60
C LEU A 396 -24.47 3.85 5.60
N ARG A 397 -24.05 3.76 6.87
CA ARG A 397 -24.85 3.12 7.94
C ARG A 397 -26.18 3.83 8.18
N TYR A 398 -26.23 5.15 8.03
CA TYR A 398 -27.45 5.95 8.22
C TYR A 398 -28.26 6.10 6.93
N ARG A 399 -27.60 6.33 5.79
CA ARG A 399 -28.26 6.60 4.50
C ARG A 399 -28.78 5.34 3.81
N GLU A 400 -28.07 4.22 3.95
CA GLU A 400 -28.41 2.94 3.31
C GLU A 400 -28.43 1.81 4.35
N PRO A 401 -29.36 1.84 5.33
CA PRO A 401 -29.38 0.86 6.42
C PRO A 401 -29.58 -0.58 5.91
N ASP A 402 -30.34 -0.76 4.83
CA ASP A 402 -30.68 -2.07 4.25
C ASP A 402 -29.59 -2.66 3.33
N LEU A 403 -28.48 -1.95 3.12
CA LEU A 403 -27.35 -2.48 2.35
C LEU A 403 -26.85 -3.78 3.02
N PRO A 404 -26.77 -4.92 2.28
CA PRO A 404 -26.29 -6.17 2.84
C PRO A 404 -24.82 -6.03 3.25
N ARG A 405 -24.56 -6.26 4.54
CA ARG A 405 -23.22 -6.15 5.16
C ARG A 405 -22.82 -7.51 5.72
N PRO A 406 -22.14 -8.35 4.93
CA PRO A 406 -21.70 -9.68 5.37
C PRO A 406 -20.80 -9.63 6.60
N TYR A 407 -19.96 -8.60 6.67
CA TYR A 407 -19.19 -8.25 7.87
C TYR A 407 -19.59 -6.85 8.33
N LYS A 408 -19.75 -6.67 9.64
CA LYS A 408 -20.24 -5.44 10.26
C LYS A 408 -19.33 -5.07 11.43
N VAL A 409 -18.55 -4.01 11.30
CA VAL A 409 -17.65 -3.52 12.34
C VAL A 409 -18.45 -2.90 13.49
N PHE A 410 -17.91 -2.95 14.71
CA PHE A 410 -18.53 -2.29 15.85
C PHE A 410 -18.46 -0.76 15.65
N LEU A 411 -19.60 -0.07 15.70
CA LEU A 411 -19.69 1.33 15.29
C LEU A 411 -18.78 2.30 16.09
N PRO A 412 -18.58 2.13 17.42
CA PRO A 412 -17.60 2.90 18.18
C PRO A 412 -16.16 2.79 17.65
N ILE A 413 -15.77 1.66 17.04
CA ILE A 413 -14.45 1.51 16.39
C ILE A 413 -14.35 2.48 15.22
N ALA A 414 -15.39 2.59 14.39
CA ALA A 414 -15.40 3.50 13.24
C ALA A 414 -15.29 4.98 13.69
N PHE A 415 -16.06 5.37 14.71
CA PHE A 415 -15.92 6.71 15.30
C PHE A 415 -14.54 6.96 15.89
N GLY A 416 -13.98 5.98 16.61
CA GLY A 416 -12.61 6.05 17.13
C GLY A 416 -11.57 6.26 16.04
N VAL A 417 -11.65 5.53 14.92
CA VAL A 417 -10.74 5.70 13.78
C VAL A 417 -10.86 7.08 13.16
N VAL A 418 -12.07 7.64 13.03
CA VAL A 418 -12.26 9.02 12.52
C VAL A 418 -11.66 10.05 13.48
N LEU A 419 -11.85 9.89 14.79
CA LEU A 419 -11.25 10.78 15.80
C LEU A 419 -9.72 10.73 15.77
N VAL A 420 -9.15 9.52 15.66
CA VAL A 420 -7.69 9.36 15.55
C VAL A 420 -7.17 9.93 14.23
N ALA A 421 -7.87 9.71 13.11
CA ALA A 421 -7.52 10.32 11.83
C ALA A 421 -7.53 11.86 11.92
N ALA A 422 -8.55 12.45 12.55
CA ALA A 422 -8.61 13.89 12.78
C ALA A 422 -7.45 14.38 13.66
N PHE A 423 -7.12 13.66 14.73
CA PHE A 423 -5.98 13.97 15.58
C PHE A 423 -4.65 13.94 14.81
N LEU A 424 -4.40 12.88 14.04
CA LEU A 424 -3.18 12.72 13.24
C LEU A 424 -3.06 13.75 12.10
N VAL A 425 -4.16 14.33 11.65
CA VAL A 425 -4.16 15.42 10.65
C VAL A 425 -3.96 16.77 11.31
N LEU A 426 -4.64 17.05 12.43
CA LEU A 426 -4.66 18.36 13.07
C LEU A 426 -3.43 18.61 13.96
N ALA A 427 -2.98 17.60 14.71
CA ALA A 427 -1.88 17.76 15.67
C ALA A 427 -0.57 18.24 15.00
N PRO A 428 -0.12 17.69 13.85
CA PRO A 428 1.09 18.18 13.20
C PRO A 428 0.96 19.63 12.70
N ILE A 429 -0.21 20.02 12.21
CA ILE A 429 -0.46 21.40 11.73
C ILE A 429 -0.34 22.39 12.89
N ILE A 430 -0.86 22.04 14.06
CA ILE A 430 -0.90 22.95 15.22
C ILE A 430 0.45 22.97 15.95
N GLN A 431 1.05 21.80 16.17
CA GLN A 431 2.21 21.66 17.05
C GLN A 431 3.55 21.79 16.33
N SER A 432 3.60 21.48 15.04
CA SER A 432 4.83 21.55 14.24
C SER A 432 4.51 21.93 12.80
N PRO A 433 4.00 23.15 12.56
CA PRO A 433 3.60 23.61 11.23
C PRO A 433 4.80 23.63 10.29
N LYS A 434 4.94 22.57 9.50
CA LYS A 434 5.90 22.50 8.41
C LYS A 434 5.20 22.98 7.14
N VAL A 435 5.92 23.76 6.31
CA VAL A 435 5.46 24.23 4.98
C VAL A 435 4.96 23.08 4.10
N GLN A 436 5.52 21.90 4.36
CA GLN A 436 5.19 20.62 3.79
C GLN A 436 3.67 20.31 3.80
N TYR A 437 3.00 20.47 4.94
CA TYR A 437 1.56 20.18 5.06
C TYR A 437 0.70 21.16 4.26
N PHE A 438 1.15 22.41 4.17
CA PHE A 438 0.50 23.42 3.33
C PHE A 438 0.58 23.06 1.85
N TYR A 439 1.73 22.62 1.36
CA TYR A 439 1.86 22.14 -0.03
C TYR A 439 1.00 20.91 -0.30
N ALA A 440 0.89 19.98 0.64
CA ALA A 440 0.00 18.82 0.49
C ALA A 440 -1.47 19.25 0.37
N LEU A 441 -1.92 20.20 1.19
CA LEU A 441 -3.27 20.73 1.12
C LEU A 441 -3.52 21.46 -0.22
N LEU A 442 -2.58 22.30 -0.65
CA LEU A 442 -2.67 22.99 -1.95
C LEU A 442 -2.74 22.00 -3.12
N PHE A 443 -1.96 20.92 -3.08
CA PHE A 443 -2.00 19.86 -4.10
C PHE A 443 -3.34 19.11 -4.11
N MET A 444 -3.94 18.88 -2.94
CA MET A 444 -5.28 18.28 -2.86
C MET A 444 -6.33 19.24 -3.42
N LEU A 445 -6.25 20.53 -3.10
CA LEU A 445 -7.18 21.55 -3.61
C LEU A 445 -6.98 21.84 -5.10
N SER A 446 -5.77 21.67 -5.65
CA SER A 446 -5.52 21.85 -7.08
C SER A 446 -6.30 20.84 -7.93
N SER A 447 -6.78 19.73 -7.35
CA SER A 447 -7.68 18.82 -8.05
C SER A 447 -8.97 19.52 -8.51
N MET A 448 -9.42 20.57 -7.80
CA MET A 448 -10.61 21.33 -8.17
C MET A 448 -10.45 22.05 -9.51
N ILE A 449 -9.23 22.50 -9.83
CA ILE A 449 -8.89 23.17 -11.09
C ILE A 449 -9.11 22.23 -12.29
N ILE A 450 -8.92 20.91 -12.09
CA ILE A 450 -9.18 19.90 -13.11
C ILE A 450 -10.63 19.39 -13.04
N TYR A 451 -11.18 19.24 -11.85
CA TYR A 451 -12.54 18.71 -11.65
C TYR A 451 -13.60 19.58 -12.33
N PHE A 452 -13.57 20.90 -12.10
CA PHE A 452 -14.64 21.76 -12.63
C PHE A 452 -14.66 21.79 -14.17
N PRO A 453 -13.56 22.07 -14.89
CA PRO A 453 -13.59 22.12 -16.36
C PRO A 453 -13.87 20.76 -17.00
N PHE A 454 -13.18 19.70 -16.56
CA PHE A 454 -13.16 18.44 -17.30
C PHE A 454 -14.23 17.44 -16.83
N VAL A 455 -14.56 17.44 -15.54
CA VAL A 455 -15.54 16.47 -14.99
C VAL A 455 -16.92 17.11 -14.84
N TYR A 456 -17.00 18.31 -14.27
CA TYR A 456 -18.29 18.99 -14.04
C TYR A 456 -18.83 19.64 -15.32
N PHE A 457 -18.02 20.46 -16.01
CA PHE A 457 -18.40 21.12 -17.26
C PHE A 457 -18.18 20.26 -18.52
N LYS A 458 -17.59 19.07 -18.37
CA LYS A 458 -17.34 18.09 -19.46
C LYS A 458 -16.63 18.70 -20.69
N LEU A 459 -15.67 19.61 -20.44
CA LEU A 459 -14.85 20.19 -21.51
C LEU A 459 -14.07 19.08 -22.24
N ARG A 460 -14.23 18.98 -23.56
CA ARG A 460 -13.49 18.04 -24.40
C ARG A 460 -12.39 18.75 -25.18
N ILE A 461 -11.21 18.14 -25.23
CA ILE A 461 -10.08 18.64 -26.02
C ILE A 461 -10.13 17.97 -27.40
N PRO A 462 -10.21 18.74 -28.51
CA PRO A 462 -10.49 18.20 -29.86
C PRO A 462 -9.41 17.26 -30.44
N TYR A 463 -8.22 17.18 -29.85
CA TYR A 463 -7.13 16.30 -30.31
C TYR A 463 -6.95 15.03 -29.45
N PHE A 464 -7.66 14.93 -28.33
CA PHE A 464 -7.43 13.86 -27.36
C PHE A 464 -7.85 12.48 -27.88
N ASP A 465 -8.86 12.43 -28.75
CA ASP A 465 -9.34 11.19 -29.37
C ASP A 465 -8.31 10.61 -30.35
N ALA A 466 -7.63 11.46 -31.13
CA ALA A 466 -6.56 11.04 -32.03
C ALA A 466 -5.36 10.48 -31.27
N ILE A 467 -4.94 11.15 -30.18
CA ILE A 467 -3.87 10.66 -29.30
C ILE A 467 -4.27 9.33 -28.65
N THR A 468 -5.51 9.23 -28.17
CA THR A 468 -6.05 8.00 -27.56
C THR A 468 -6.01 6.85 -28.57
N CYS A 469 -6.43 7.08 -29.82
CA CYS A 469 -6.40 6.07 -30.88
C CYS A 469 -4.96 5.61 -31.20
N TYR A 470 -4.02 6.55 -31.33
CA TYR A 470 -2.63 6.21 -31.59
C TYR A 470 -2.01 5.37 -30.46
N LEU A 471 -2.22 5.79 -29.20
CA LEU A 471 -1.73 5.05 -28.03
C LEU A 471 -2.43 3.71 -27.86
N GLN A 472 -3.70 3.61 -28.24
CA GLN A 472 -4.45 2.36 -28.23
C GLN A 472 -3.82 1.33 -29.17
N LEU A 473 -3.47 1.74 -30.40
CA LEU A 473 -2.78 0.89 -31.37
C LEU A 473 -1.36 0.54 -30.92
N LEU A 474 -0.60 1.52 -30.41
CA LEU A 474 0.77 1.33 -29.95
C LEU A 474 0.87 0.31 -28.80
N MET A 475 -0.13 0.30 -27.91
CA MET A 475 -0.12 -0.52 -26.70
C MET A 475 -0.95 -1.81 -26.82
N GLU A 476 -1.59 -2.05 -27.96
CA GLU A 476 -2.52 -3.18 -28.18
C GLU A 476 -3.58 -3.32 -27.08
N VAL A 477 -4.24 -2.21 -26.75
CA VAL A 477 -5.27 -2.17 -25.69
C VAL A 477 -6.67 -1.97 -26.26
N ALA A 478 -7.68 -2.46 -25.54
CA ALA A 478 -9.08 -2.34 -25.90
C ALA A 478 -9.92 -1.84 -24.71
N PRO A 479 -11.01 -1.07 -24.97
CA PRO A 479 -11.97 -0.71 -23.94
C PRO A 479 -12.69 -1.96 -23.41
N THR A 480 -13.11 -1.93 -22.15
CA THR A 480 -13.92 -2.99 -21.55
C THR A 480 -15.41 -2.81 -21.87
N ASP A 481 -16.15 -3.90 -22.09
CA ASP A 481 -17.54 -3.94 -22.61
C ASP A 481 -18.58 -3.15 -21.78
N ILE A 482 -18.23 -2.71 -20.58
CA ILE A 482 -19.09 -1.88 -19.72
C ILE A 482 -19.22 -0.42 -20.26
N PHE A 483 -18.35 0.01 -21.17
CA PHE A 483 -18.46 1.34 -21.78
C PHE A 483 -19.74 1.51 -22.63
N GLU A 484 -20.39 0.42 -23.07
CA GLU A 484 -21.64 0.52 -23.82
C GLU A 484 -22.86 0.87 -22.93
N ASP A 485 -22.90 0.39 -21.69
CA ASP A 485 -24.02 0.66 -20.78
C ASP A 485 -24.01 2.10 -20.23
N ALA A 486 -22.83 2.72 -20.09
CA ALA A 486 -22.72 4.11 -19.63
C ALA A 486 -23.18 5.14 -20.67
N LYS A 487 -23.27 4.75 -21.96
CA LYS A 487 -23.90 5.58 -23.00
C LYS A 487 -25.41 5.35 -23.11
N ARG A 488 -25.97 4.35 -22.42
CA ARG A 488 -27.40 3.98 -22.46
C ARG A 488 -28.20 4.43 -21.23
N LYS A 489 -27.62 5.17 -20.29
CA LYS A 489 -28.33 5.71 -19.11
C LYS A 489 -28.22 7.22 -18.99
#